data_AF-A0A1I2RPZ4-F1
#
_entry.id   AF-A0A1I2RPZ4-F1
#
_cell.length_a   1.000
_cell.length_b   1.000
_cell.length_c   1.000
_cell.angle_alpha   90.00
_cell.angle_beta   90.00
_cell.angle_gamma   90.00
#
_symmetry.space_group_name_H-M   'P 1'
#
loop_
_entity.id
_entity.type
_entity.pdbx_description
1 polymer ?
#
loop_
_entity_poly.entity_id
_entity_poly.type
_entity_poly.pdbx_seq_one_letter_code
_entity_poly.pdbx_strand_id
1 'polypeptide(L)'
;MKLRKKKEFVFFSNFGISSIVLILIMMCFMTFATLTLLTARYDLNLSRKVASKNQNYLESETRANKRLSHIDETLLECYTKSSSPSEFYDLSYKKLSGTTGEFYDSFPVNKEIDSANGKSFYFKYSVKISQTQALNVVLQIKYPLCESDGFYSIKSWAEESHTTEQIDDTLNVYTGTEK
;
A
#
# COMPACT_ATOMS: atom_id res chain seq x y z
N MET A 1 -83.02 22.83 32.13
CA MET A 1 -82.03 23.81 31.67
C MET A 1 -80.65 23.38 32.20
N LYS A 2 -79.82 22.77 31.35
CA LYS A 2 -78.55 22.12 31.76
C LYS A 2 -77.44 23.16 31.96
N LEU A 3 -76.84 23.15 33.14
CA LEU A 3 -75.70 23.97 33.55
C LEU A 3 -74.48 23.70 32.65
N ARG A 4 -74.03 24.71 31.91
CA ARG A 4 -72.78 24.63 31.14
C ARG A 4 -71.62 25.01 32.08
N LYS A 5 -71.00 24.00 32.70
CA LYS A 5 -69.73 24.17 33.43
C LYS A 5 -68.65 24.63 32.45
N LYS A 6 -68.15 25.85 32.63
CA LYS A 6 -66.95 26.33 31.97
C LYS A 6 -65.77 25.52 32.54
N LYS A 7 -65.11 24.72 31.71
CA LYS A 7 -63.85 24.08 32.08
C LYS A 7 -62.79 25.17 32.15
N GLU A 8 -62.52 25.64 33.35
CA GLU A 8 -61.35 26.45 33.68
C GLU A 8 -60.11 25.59 33.39
N PHE A 9 -59.49 25.80 32.23
CA PHE A 9 -58.17 25.28 31.91
C PHE A 9 -57.16 26.18 32.59
N VAL A 10 -57.02 26.03 33.91
CA VAL A 10 -56.14 26.86 34.73
C VAL A 10 -55.12 25.96 35.41
N PHE A 11 -53.85 26.32 35.20
CA PHE A 11 -52.68 25.98 36.02
C PHE A 11 -52.03 24.57 35.87
N PHE A 12 -51.42 24.31 34.72
CA PHE A 12 -50.02 23.88 34.78
C PHE A 12 -49.16 25.10 34.45
N SER A 13 -48.79 25.80 35.53
CA SER A 13 -47.93 26.97 35.56
C SER A 13 -46.69 26.80 34.67
N ASN A 14 -46.32 27.87 33.95
CA ASN A 14 -45.22 28.01 32.99
C ASN A 14 -43.82 27.57 33.47
N PHE A 15 -43.68 27.07 34.69
CA PHE A 15 -42.43 26.63 35.31
C PHE A 15 -42.03 25.19 34.92
N GLY A 16 -43.00 24.29 34.69
CA GLY A 16 -42.73 22.86 34.45
C GLY A 16 -42.12 22.56 33.07
N ILE A 17 -42.62 23.23 32.03
CA ILE A 17 -42.15 23.01 30.64
C ILE A 17 -40.74 23.59 30.45
N SER A 18 -40.45 24.75 31.06
CA SER A 18 -39.12 25.37 31.01
C SER A 18 -38.04 24.51 31.68
N SER A 19 -38.38 23.81 32.77
CA SER A 19 -37.47 22.87 33.44
C SER A 19 -37.18 21.62 32.58
N ILE A 20 -38.22 21.08 31.95
CA ILE A 20 -38.08 19.93 31.03
C ILE A 20 -37.20 20.27 29.83
N VAL A 21 -37.37 21.45 29.25
CA VAL A 21 -36.54 21.91 28.11
C VAL A 21 -35.07 22.06 28.53
N LEU A 22 -34.80 22.60 29.72
CA LEU A 22 -33.43 22.72 30.24
C LEU A 22 -32.74 21.35 30.40
N ILE A 23 -33.45 20.37 30.98
CA ILE A 23 -32.90 19.01 31.17
C ILE A 23 -32.64 18.34 29.82
N LEU A 24 -33.54 18.48 28.85
CA LEU A 24 -33.37 17.94 27.50
C LEU A 24 -32.12 18.53 26.82
N ILE A 25 -31.94 19.85 26.90
CA ILE A 25 -30.79 20.54 26.35
C ILE A 25 -29.49 20.05 27.01
N MET A 26 -29.46 19.91 28.33
CA MET A 26 -28.29 19.36 29.05
C MET A 26 -27.98 17.92 28.64
N MET A 27 -29.00 17.08 28.48
CA MET A 27 -28.80 15.71 28.01
C MET A 27 -28.29 15.69 26.57
N CYS A 28 -28.81 16.58 25.70
CA CYS A 28 -28.36 16.75 24.33
C CYS A 28 -26.90 17.25 24.25
N PHE A 29 -26.50 18.18 25.13
CA PHE A 29 -25.12 18.62 25.23
C PHE A 29 -24.18 17.48 25.67
N MET A 30 -24.61 16.66 26.64
CA MET A 30 -23.84 15.49 27.07
C MET A 30 -23.71 14.45 25.95
N THR A 31 -24.80 14.11 25.25
CA THR A 31 -24.74 13.15 24.14
C THR A 31 -23.94 13.68 22.96
N PHE A 32 -24.07 14.97 22.65
CA PHE A 32 -23.27 15.60 21.61
C PHE A 32 -21.78 15.62 21.97
N ALA A 33 -21.42 15.96 23.21
CA ALA A 33 -20.04 15.96 23.68
C ALA A 33 -19.44 14.55 23.68
N THR A 34 -20.19 13.53 24.11
CA THR A 34 -19.71 12.15 24.11
C THR A 34 -19.54 11.59 22.71
N LEU A 35 -20.51 11.80 21.81
CA LEU A 35 -20.38 11.43 20.40
C LEU A 35 -19.17 12.12 19.76
N THR A 36 -18.99 13.43 20.02
CA THR A 36 -17.83 14.19 19.51
C THR A 36 -16.50 13.58 19.98
N LEU A 37 -16.39 13.22 21.26
CA LEU A 37 -15.17 12.60 21.80
C LEU A 37 -14.92 11.21 21.22
N LEU A 38 -15.97 10.39 21.08
CA LEU A 38 -15.88 9.05 20.51
C LEU A 38 -15.44 9.12 19.04
N THR A 39 -16.05 10.00 18.25
CA THR A 39 -15.66 10.26 16.86
C THR A 39 -14.21 10.71 16.78
N ALA A 40 -13.79 11.68 17.60
CA ALA A 40 -12.40 12.16 17.62
C ALA A 40 -11.40 11.04 18.00
N ARG A 41 -11.75 10.16 18.94
CA ARG A 41 -10.93 8.99 19.30
C ARG A 41 -10.80 8.00 18.14
N TYR A 42 -11.90 7.75 17.43
CA TYR A 42 -11.91 6.89 16.26
C TYR A 42 -11.04 7.46 15.15
N ASP A 43 -11.20 8.75 14.83
CA ASP A 43 -10.44 9.46 13.80
C ASP A 43 -8.95 9.52 14.15
N LEU A 44 -8.59 9.71 15.42
CA LEU A 44 -7.20 9.66 15.86
C LEU A 44 -6.58 8.28 15.68
N ASN A 45 -7.31 7.21 15.98
CA ASN A 45 -6.81 5.84 15.78
C ASN A 45 -6.64 5.53 14.30
N LEU A 46 -7.62 5.90 13.47
CA LEU A 46 -7.54 5.77 12.02
C LEU A 46 -6.33 6.54 11.46
N SER A 47 -6.16 7.79 11.88
CA SER A 47 -5.04 8.66 11.48
C SER A 47 -3.69 8.06 11.85
N ARG A 48 -3.56 7.49 13.05
CA ARG A 48 -2.33 6.78 13.46
C ARG A 48 -2.05 5.56 12.58
N LYS A 49 -3.08 4.79 12.24
CA LYS A 49 -2.94 3.60 11.39
C LYS A 49 -2.55 3.97 9.95
N VAL A 50 -3.07 5.09 9.44
CA VAL A 50 -2.65 5.64 8.14
C VAL A 50 -1.21 6.14 8.20
N ALA A 51 -0.83 6.88 9.24
CA ALA A 51 0.53 7.39 9.42
C ALA A 51 1.57 6.26 9.53
N SER A 52 1.28 5.21 10.31
CA SER A 52 2.21 4.08 10.46
C SER A 52 2.35 3.26 9.18
N LYS A 53 1.24 3.05 8.43
CA LYS A 53 1.29 2.42 7.11
C LYS A 53 2.14 3.25 6.14
N ASN A 54 1.94 4.56 6.09
CA ASN A 54 2.72 5.46 5.23
C ASN A 54 4.20 5.43 5.59
N GLN A 55 4.52 5.44 6.89
CA GLN A 55 5.91 5.36 7.33
C GLN A 55 6.58 4.04 6.90
N ASN A 56 5.93 2.90 7.14
CA ASN A 56 6.48 1.60 6.75
C ASN A 56 6.66 1.48 5.23
N TYR A 57 5.73 2.04 4.46
CA TYR A 57 5.83 2.10 3.01
C TYR A 57 7.06 2.92 2.57
N LEU A 58 7.20 4.16 3.06
CA LEU A 58 8.33 5.04 2.71
C LEU A 58 9.69 4.46 3.15
N GLU A 59 9.74 3.82 4.32
CA GLU A 59 10.94 3.12 4.78
C GLU A 59 11.29 1.94 3.87
N SER A 60 10.29 1.18 3.42
CA SER A 60 10.49 0.06 2.51
C SER A 60 10.97 0.50 1.13
N GLU A 61 10.43 1.61 0.63
CA GLU A 61 10.86 2.24 -0.62
C GLU A 61 12.31 2.72 -0.52
N THR A 62 12.65 3.38 0.59
CA THR A 62 14.03 3.79 0.89
C THR A 62 14.97 2.57 0.93
N ARG A 63 14.54 1.46 1.54
CA ARG A 63 15.31 0.21 1.54
C ARG A 63 15.48 -0.37 0.14
N ALA A 64 14.45 -0.30 -0.71
CA ALA A 64 14.53 -0.75 -2.09
C ALA A 64 15.46 0.11 -2.94
N ASN A 65 15.40 1.43 -2.77
CA ASN A 65 16.31 2.38 -3.41
C ASN A 65 17.76 2.19 -2.95
N LYS A 66 17.98 1.95 -1.66
CA LYS A 66 19.32 1.65 -1.13
C LYS A 66 19.89 0.35 -1.71
N ARG A 67 19.04 -0.68 -1.88
CA ARG A 67 19.43 -1.91 -2.58
C ARG A 67 19.75 -1.65 -4.05
N LEU A 68 18.94 -0.85 -4.73
CA LEU A 68 19.17 -0.48 -6.12
C LEU A 68 20.51 0.24 -6.30
N SER A 69 20.85 1.15 -5.39
CA SER A 69 22.15 1.84 -5.37
C SER A 69 23.33 0.88 -5.16
N HIS A 70 23.18 -0.16 -4.32
CA HIS A 70 24.22 -1.17 -4.16
C HIS A 70 24.41 -2.03 -5.41
N ILE A 71 23.31 -2.35 -6.11
CA ILE A 71 23.35 -3.05 -7.40
C ILE A 71 24.06 -2.17 -8.43
N ASP A 72 23.77 -0.88 -8.46
CA ASP A 72 24.42 0.07 -9.36
C ASP A 72 25.93 0.14 -9.13
N GLU A 73 26.38 0.27 -7.88
CA GLU A 73 27.79 0.24 -7.51
C GLU A 73 28.46 -1.08 -7.94
N THR A 74 27.77 -2.20 -7.76
CA THR A 74 28.25 -3.53 -8.15
C THR A 74 28.41 -3.64 -9.67
N LEU A 75 27.44 -3.14 -10.44
CA LEU A 75 27.48 -3.14 -11.91
C LEU A 75 28.58 -2.22 -12.43
N LEU A 76 28.80 -1.07 -11.79
CA LEU A 76 29.91 -0.17 -12.12
C LEU A 76 31.26 -0.84 -11.86
N GLU A 77 31.42 -1.55 -10.75
CA GLU A 77 32.63 -2.35 -10.45
C GLU A 77 32.86 -3.42 -11.54
N CYS A 78 31.81 -4.10 -11.99
CA CYS A 78 31.90 -5.06 -13.09
C CYS A 78 32.26 -4.40 -14.43
N TYR A 79 31.72 -3.21 -14.72
CA TYR A 79 32.01 -2.48 -15.94
C TYR A 79 33.47 -2.04 -16.00
N THR A 80 34.00 -1.44 -14.94
CA THR A 80 35.41 -1.01 -14.88
C THR A 80 36.42 -2.16 -15.00
N LYS A 81 36.02 -3.38 -14.63
CA LYS A 81 36.86 -4.58 -14.70
C LYS A 81 36.74 -5.35 -16.01
N SER A 82 35.68 -5.12 -16.78
CA SER A 82 35.42 -5.85 -18.02
C SER A 82 35.90 -5.05 -19.23
N SER A 83 36.59 -5.73 -20.15
CA SER A 83 37.01 -5.11 -21.42
C SER A 83 36.04 -5.42 -22.57
N SER A 84 35.12 -6.37 -22.37
CA SER A 84 34.13 -6.77 -23.35
C SER A 84 32.73 -6.88 -22.74
N PRO A 85 31.66 -6.70 -23.53
CA PRO A 85 30.31 -6.81 -22.99
C PRO A 85 29.96 -8.23 -22.53
N SER A 86 30.54 -9.27 -23.13
CA SER A 86 30.33 -10.66 -22.70
C SER A 86 30.91 -10.92 -21.30
N GLU A 87 32.12 -10.41 -21.04
CA GLU A 87 32.78 -10.49 -19.73
C GLU A 87 32.05 -9.69 -18.66
N PHE A 88 31.46 -8.54 -19.02
CA PHE A 88 30.59 -7.78 -18.13
C PHE A 88 29.38 -8.62 -17.66
N TYR A 89 28.71 -9.32 -18.58
CA TYR A 89 27.55 -10.13 -18.23
C TYR A 89 27.91 -11.32 -17.33
N ASP A 90 29.05 -11.98 -17.56
CA ASP A 90 29.50 -13.09 -16.71
C ASP A 90 29.90 -12.61 -15.30
N LEU A 91 30.68 -11.53 -15.21
CA LEU A 91 31.08 -10.94 -13.93
C LEU A 91 29.89 -10.42 -13.13
N SER A 92 28.96 -9.74 -13.80
CA SER A 92 27.74 -9.25 -13.16
C SER A 92 26.88 -10.41 -12.67
N TYR A 93 26.67 -11.45 -13.49
CA TYR A 93 25.95 -12.66 -13.09
C TYR A 93 26.56 -13.30 -11.83
N LYS A 94 27.89 -13.52 -11.80
CA LYS A 94 28.59 -14.10 -10.65
C LYS A 94 28.54 -13.24 -9.38
N LYS A 95 28.57 -11.92 -9.53
CA LYS A 95 28.56 -10.98 -8.40
C LYS A 95 27.14 -10.78 -7.84
N LEU A 96 26.14 -10.72 -8.72
CA LEU A 96 24.72 -10.65 -8.38
C LEU A 96 24.21 -11.97 -7.79
N SER A 97 24.75 -13.12 -8.18
CA SER A 97 24.42 -14.41 -7.55
C SER A 97 24.84 -14.50 -6.08
N GLY A 98 25.81 -13.68 -5.65
CA GLY A 98 26.21 -13.56 -4.25
C GLY A 98 25.37 -12.57 -3.44
N THR A 99 24.46 -11.83 -4.08
CA THR A 99 23.60 -10.82 -3.46
C THR A 99 22.22 -11.39 -3.16
N THR A 100 21.51 -10.85 -2.16
CA THR A 100 20.15 -11.29 -1.79
C THR A 100 19.10 -10.92 -2.86
N GLY A 101 19.01 -11.75 -3.91
CA GLY A 101 18.01 -11.68 -4.98
C GLY A 101 18.03 -12.97 -5.82
N GLU A 102 17.06 -13.11 -6.70
CA GLU A 102 16.89 -14.29 -7.57
C GLU A 102 16.97 -13.85 -9.03
N PHE A 103 17.59 -14.68 -9.86
CA PHE A 103 17.52 -14.51 -11.31
C PHE A 103 16.11 -14.83 -11.78
N TYR A 104 15.58 -14.00 -12.67
CA TYR A 104 14.20 -14.10 -13.11
C TYR A 104 14.13 -14.48 -14.58
N ASP A 105 13.66 -15.69 -14.88
CA ASP A 105 13.69 -16.22 -16.25
C ASP A 105 12.51 -15.76 -17.12
N SER A 106 11.42 -15.23 -16.54
CA SER A 106 10.15 -15.04 -17.27
C SER A 106 9.42 -13.72 -17.00
N PHE A 107 9.93 -12.62 -17.55
CA PHE A 107 9.07 -11.45 -17.81
C PHE A 107 8.33 -11.69 -19.15
N PRO A 108 7.02 -11.42 -19.28
CA PRO A 108 6.24 -11.67 -20.51
C PRO A 108 6.55 -10.64 -21.61
N VAL A 109 7.83 -10.36 -21.83
CA VAL A 109 8.34 -9.61 -22.97
C VAL A 109 9.37 -10.50 -23.62
N ASN A 110 8.97 -11.09 -24.74
CA ASN A 110 9.81 -11.82 -25.67
C ASN A 110 11.11 -11.05 -25.94
N LYS A 111 12.21 -11.50 -25.33
CA LYS A 111 13.56 -11.55 -25.88
C LYS A 111 14.52 -11.86 -24.72
N GLU A 112 15.08 -13.07 -24.75
CA GLU A 112 16.54 -13.14 -24.70
C GLU A 112 17.03 -12.14 -25.75
N ILE A 113 17.44 -10.94 -25.33
CA ILE A 113 18.11 -10.04 -26.25
C ILE A 113 19.53 -10.61 -26.32
N ASP A 114 19.70 -11.57 -27.24
CA ASP A 114 20.99 -11.79 -27.88
C ASP A 114 21.36 -10.46 -28.55
N SER A 115 21.89 -9.53 -27.76
CA SER A 115 22.75 -8.51 -28.31
C SER A 115 23.95 -9.26 -28.84
N ALA A 116 24.44 -8.88 -30.02
CA ALA A 116 25.61 -9.47 -30.68
C ALA A 116 26.89 -9.51 -29.80
N ASN A 117 26.82 -9.01 -28.57
CA ASN A 117 27.90 -8.82 -27.61
C ASN A 117 27.69 -9.56 -26.26
N GLY A 118 26.62 -10.34 -26.05
CA GLY A 118 26.43 -11.15 -24.82
C GLY A 118 24.99 -11.27 -24.34
N LYS A 119 24.74 -12.22 -23.41
CA LYS A 119 23.40 -12.59 -22.94
C LYS A 119 22.91 -11.65 -21.82
N SER A 120 21.97 -10.76 -22.12
CA SER A 120 21.29 -9.93 -21.10
C SER A 120 20.38 -10.79 -20.22
N PHE A 121 20.34 -10.52 -18.91
CA PHE A 121 19.51 -11.25 -17.94
C PHE A 121 18.67 -10.31 -17.07
N TYR A 122 17.67 -10.88 -16.40
CA TYR A 122 16.83 -10.17 -15.44
C TYR A 122 17.19 -10.56 -14.00
N PHE A 123 17.25 -9.56 -13.12
CA PHE A 123 17.50 -9.74 -11.70
C PHE A 123 16.30 -9.23 -10.90
N LYS A 124 15.75 -10.09 -10.03
CA LYS A 124 14.61 -9.76 -9.18
C LYS A 124 15.06 -9.71 -7.73
N TYR A 125 14.62 -8.68 -7.02
CA TYR A 125 14.75 -8.63 -5.56
C TYR A 125 13.44 -8.15 -4.92
N SER A 126 13.24 -8.59 -3.67
CA SER A 126 12.02 -8.30 -2.91
C SER A 126 12.36 -7.63 -1.58
N VAL A 127 11.69 -6.53 -1.26
CA VAL A 127 11.82 -5.81 0.01
C VAL A 127 10.52 -5.92 0.77
N LYS A 128 10.58 -6.44 2.00
CA LYS A 128 9.41 -6.52 2.87
C LYS A 128 8.95 -5.11 3.27
N ILE A 129 7.67 -4.82 3.01
CA ILE A 129 6.97 -3.60 3.45
C ILE A 129 6.28 -3.86 4.79
N SER A 130 5.63 -5.01 4.91
CA SER A 130 4.91 -5.46 6.11
C SER A 130 4.97 -6.99 6.26
N GLN A 131 4.15 -7.58 7.13
CA GLN A 131 4.05 -9.04 7.28
C GLN A 131 3.37 -9.72 6.06
N THR A 132 2.58 -8.97 5.29
CA THR A 132 1.78 -9.50 4.16
C THR A 132 2.12 -8.86 2.81
N GLN A 133 2.93 -7.79 2.81
CA GLN A 133 3.24 -7.03 1.61
C GLN A 133 4.75 -6.95 1.37
N ALA A 134 5.15 -7.13 0.13
CA ALA A 134 6.51 -6.97 -0.31
C ALA A 134 6.58 -6.16 -1.61
N LEU A 135 7.60 -5.32 -1.73
CA LEU A 135 7.90 -4.58 -2.93
C LEU A 135 8.81 -5.44 -3.82
N ASN A 136 8.30 -5.82 -4.98
CA ASN A 136 9.01 -6.63 -5.97
C ASN A 136 9.55 -5.72 -7.07
N VAL A 137 10.87 -5.77 -7.25
CA VAL A 137 11.58 -5.00 -8.27
C VAL A 137 12.25 -5.97 -9.24
N VAL A 138 12.00 -5.77 -10.53
CA VAL A 138 12.63 -6.55 -11.60
C VAL A 138 13.47 -5.61 -12.47
N LEU A 139 14.76 -5.90 -12.54
CA LEU A 139 15.75 -5.16 -13.31
C LEU A 139 16.14 -5.96 -14.55
N GLN A 140 16.22 -5.29 -15.70
CA GLN A 140 16.89 -5.82 -16.89
C GLN A 140 18.30 -5.25 -16.95
N ILE A 141 19.32 -6.11 -16.86
CA ILE A 141 20.72 -5.67 -16.93
C ILE A 141 21.13 -5.44 -18.39
N LYS A 142 21.77 -4.31 -18.66
CA LYS A 142 22.19 -3.89 -20.00
C LYS A 142 23.63 -3.39 -19.97
N TYR A 143 24.35 -3.63 -21.06
CA TYR A 143 25.68 -3.06 -21.23
C TYR A 143 25.55 -1.63 -21.78
N PRO A 144 26.18 -0.62 -21.15
CA PRO A 144 26.12 0.75 -21.64
C PRO A 144 26.97 0.91 -22.90
N LEU A 145 26.35 1.34 -23.98
CA LEU A 145 27.03 1.61 -25.26
C LEU A 145 27.55 3.06 -25.35
N CYS A 146 27.05 3.95 -24.49
CA CYS A 146 27.43 5.35 -24.39
C CYS A 146 27.65 5.71 -22.91
N GLU A 147 28.50 6.69 -22.63
CA GLU A 147 28.81 7.12 -21.24
C GLU A 147 27.58 7.65 -20.48
N SER A 148 26.50 8.02 -21.17
CA SER A 148 25.24 8.46 -20.58
C SER A 148 24.22 7.35 -20.39
N ASP A 149 24.51 6.11 -20.79
CA ASP A 149 23.57 4.99 -20.71
C ASP A 149 23.68 4.28 -19.36
N GLY A 150 22.53 3.87 -18.83
CA GLY A 150 22.46 3.19 -17.53
C GLY A 150 22.78 1.70 -17.64
N PHE A 151 23.33 1.12 -16.58
CA PHE A 151 23.66 -0.32 -16.52
C PHE A 151 22.43 -1.24 -16.44
N TYR A 152 21.24 -0.68 -16.22
CA TYR A 152 20.00 -1.45 -16.11
C TYR A 152 18.77 -0.61 -16.46
N SER A 153 17.66 -1.31 -16.71
CA SER A 153 16.34 -0.73 -16.91
C SER A 153 15.34 -1.43 -15.98
N ILE A 154 14.62 -0.65 -15.18
CA ILE A 154 13.58 -1.18 -14.28
C ILE A 154 12.38 -1.61 -15.14
N LYS A 155 12.02 -2.89 -15.08
CA LYS A 155 10.87 -3.46 -15.80
C LYS A 155 9.60 -3.50 -14.97
N SER A 156 9.76 -3.73 -13.67
CA SER A 156 8.65 -3.75 -12.74
C SER A 156 9.07 -3.15 -11.41
N TRP A 157 8.16 -2.35 -10.85
CA TRP A 157 8.22 -1.83 -9.49
C TRP A 157 6.80 -1.95 -8.93
N ALA A 158 6.49 -3.10 -8.33
CA ALA A 158 5.14 -3.43 -7.92
C ALA A 158 5.11 -3.90 -6.47
N GLU A 159 4.17 -3.35 -5.70
CA GLU A 159 3.81 -3.89 -4.40
C GLU A 159 2.94 -5.13 -4.61
N GLU A 160 3.38 -6.26 -4.09
CA GLU A 160 2.63 -7.50 -4.10
C GLU A 160 2.22 -7.82 -2.67
N SER A 161 0.92 -7.82 -2.42
CA SER A 161 0.33 -8.37 -1.20
C SER A 161 0.17 -9.88 -1.38
N HIS A 162 0.91 -10.66 -0.58
CA HIS A 162 0.63 -12.08 -0.41
C HIS A 162 -0.63 -12.23 0.45
N THR A 163 -1.80 -12.04 -0.16
CA THR A 163 -3.07 -12.44 0.44
C THR A 163 -3.22 -13.94 0.19
N THR A 164 -2.64 -14.75 1.08
CA THR A 164 -2.97 -16.18 1.15
C THR A 164 -4.35 -16.34 1.79
N GLU A 165 -5.39 -15.82 1.14
CA GLU A 165 -6.77 -16.20 1.43
C GLU A 165 -7.24 -16.99 0.23
N GLN A 166 -7.42 -18.31 0.42
CA GLN A 166 -8.23 -19.09 -0.52
C GLN A 166 -9.60 -18.41 -0.56
N ILE A 167 -9.93 -17.84 -1.71
CA ILE A 167 -11.28 -17.36 -1.96
C ILE A 167 -12.15 -18.62 -1.95
N ASP A 168 -12.88 -18.82 -0.87
CA ASP A 168 -13.88 -19.87 -0.75
C ASP A 168 -15.04 -19.53 -1.70
N ASP A 169 -14.93 -20.02 -2.94
CA ASP A 169 -15.92 -19.86 -4.02
C ASP A 169 -17.21 -20.67 -3.78
N THR A 170 -17.48 -21.15 -2.57
CA THR A 170 -18.73 -21.86 -2.22
C THR A 170 -19.93 -20.94 -1.98
N LEU A 171 -19.80 -19.64 -2.26
CA LEU A 171 -20.94 -18.73 -2.18
C LEU A 171 -21.91 -18.97 -3.34
N ASN A 172 -23.04 -19.61 -3.06
CA ASN A 172 -24.14 -19.74 -4.01
C ASN A 172 -24.66 -18.35 -4.41
N VAL A 173 -24.23 -17.85 -5.56
CA VAL A 173 -24.80 -16.65 -6.18
C VAL A 173 -26.24 -16.96 -6.57
N TYR A 174 -27.20 -16.25 -5.98
CA TYR A 174 -28.61 -16.33 -6.37
C TYR A 174 -28.74 -15.82 -7.82
N THR A 175 -28.79 -16.73 -8.79
CA THR A 175 -29.20 -16.42 -10.15
C THR A 175 -30.72 -16.29 -10.14
N GLY A 176 -31.21 -15.07 -9.89
CA GLY A 176 -32.62 -14.75 -10.00
C GLY A 176 -33.09 -14.93 -11.45
N THR A 177 -33.57 -16.11 -11.77
CA THR A 177 -34.36 -16.32 -12.98
C THR A 177 -35.75 -15.79 -12.71
N GLU A 178 -35.99 -14.52 -13.03
CA GLU A 178 -37.34 -13.97 -13.12
C GLU A 178 -37.87 -14.20 -14.55
N LYS A 179 -38.84 -15.11 -14.63
CA LYS A 179 -39.81 -15.42 -15.72
C LYS A 179 -39.34 -16.22 -16.93
#